data_AF-A0A926YM36-F1
#
_entry.id   AF-A0A926YM36-F1
#
_cell.length_a   1.000
_cell.length_b   1.000
_cell.length_c   1.000
_cell.angle_alpha   90.00
_cell.angle_beta   90.00
_cell.angle_gamma   90.00
#
_symmetry.space_group_name_H-M   'P 1'
#
loop_
_entity.id
_entity.type
_entity.pdbx_description
1 polymer ?
#
loop_
_entity_poly.entity_id
_entity_poly.type
_entity_poly.pdbx_seq_one_letter_code
_entity_poly.pdbx_strand_id
1 'polypeptide(L)'
;MSLELTTNDLVTLEQYRLQRFRSFFFSTLSACLLRLDEQQTLIIHCLEPQFVDQLLSQIDQLRWYARIVLGVSCLTINFVQEEIYRTATDTAYC
;
A
#
# COMPACT_ATOMS: atom_id res chain seq x y z
N MET A 1 14.50 22.67 -19.31
CA MET A 1 14.88 22.76 -17.88
C MET A 1 14.54 21.43 -17.24
N SER A 2 15.54 20.63 -16.91
CA SER A 2 15.38 19.39 -16.14
C SER A 2 15.17 19.81 -14.69
N LEU A 3 13.97 19.60 -14.16
CA LEU A 3 13.72 19.69 -12.71
C LEU A 3 14.34 18.43 -12.11
N GLU A 4 15.59 18.53 -11.67
CA GLU A 4 16.21 17.47 -10.89
C GLU A 4 15.54 17.45 -9.52
N LEU A 5 14.70 16.45 -9.29
CA LEU A 5 14.07 16.22 -7.99
C LEU A 5 15.15 15.88 -6.98
N THR A 6 15.18 16.61 -5.87
CA THR A 6 16.06 16.26 -4.77
C THR A 6 15.55 15.01 -4.06
N THR A 7 16.40 14.34 -3.29
CA THR A 7 15.99 13.20 -2.45
C THR A 7 14.83 13.56 -1.51
N ASN A 8 14.80 14.80 -1.00
CA ASN A 8 13.71 15.28 -0.15
C ASN A 8 12.38 15.41 -0.92
N ASP A 9 12.43 15.83 -2.18
CA ASP A 9 11.24 15.94 -3.02
C ASP A 9 10.65 14.55 -3.30
N LEU A 10 11.52 13.54 -3.53
CA LEU A 10 11.09 12.15 -3.73
C LEU A 10 10.41 11.58 -2.48
N VAL A 11 11.01 11.76 -1.29
CA VAL A 11 10.41 11.34 -0.02
C VAL A 11 9.07 12.02 0.22
N THR A 12 8.99 13.32 -0.07
CA THR A 12 7.75 14.09 0.08
C THR A 12 6.66 13.58 -0.86
N LEU A 13 7.01 13.27 -2.12
CA LEU A 13 6.08 12.69 -3.09
C LEU A 13 5.56 11.31 -2.66
N GLU A 14 6.41 10.44 -2.11
CA GLU A 14 5.99 9.15 -1.59
C GLU A 14 5.03 9.29 -0.41
N GLN A 15 5.30 10.21 0.52
CA GLN A 15 4.40 10.50 1.64
C GLN A 15 3.03 10.99 1.15
N TYR A 16 2.99 11.91 0.18
CA TYR A 16 1.73 12.37 -0.40
C TYR A 16 0.97 11.25 -1.11
N ARG A 17 1.68 10.37 -1.84
CA ARG A 17 1.07 9.20 -2.48
C ARG A 17 0.47 8.25 -1.46
N LEU A 18 1.17 7.96 -0.37
CA LEU A 18 0.67 7.12 0.73
C LEU A 18 -0.53 7.75 1.43
N GLN A 19 -0.51 9.06 1.68
CA GLN A 19 -1.65 9.77 2.27
C GLN A 19 -2.87 9.72 1.35
N ARG A 20 -2.68 9.93 0.05
CA ARG A 20 -3.75 9.82 -0.94
C ARG A 20 -4.29 8.40 -1.05
N PHE A 21 -3.43 7.38 -0.97
CA PHE A 21 -3.88 5.99 -0.96
C PHE A 21 -4.72 5.70 0.29
N ARG A 22 -4.29 6.17 1.47
CA ARG A 22 -5.04 6.03 2.73
C ARG A 22 -6.43 6.64 2.66
N SER A 23 -6.63 7.75 1.97
CA SER A 23 -7.94 8.40 1.94
C SER A 23 -9.01 7.58 1.23
N PHE A 24 -8.65 6.69 0.30
CA PHE A 24 -9.61 5.78 -0.36
C PHE A 24 -10.17 4.70 0.59
N PHE A 25 -9.43 4.36 1.65
CA PHE A 25 -9.79 3.31 2.61
C PHE A 25 -9.69 3.84 4.05
N PHE A 26 -10.07 5.10 4.26
CA PHE A 26 -9.79 5.82 5.50
C PHE A 26 -10.26 5.09 6.76
N SER A 27 -11.44 4.47 6.72
CA SER A 27 -12.01 3.71 7.84
C SER A 27 -11.14 2.54 8.30
N THR A 28 -10.41 1.91 7.38
CA THR A 28 -9.66 0.67 7.61
C THR A 28 -8.16 0.94 7.72
N LEU A 29 -7.61 1.74 6.81
CA LEU A 29 -6.17 2.02 6.75
C LEU A 29 -5.68 3.07 7.77
N SER A 30 -6.58 3.83 8.41
CA SER A 30 -6.20 4.75 9.49
C SER A 30 -5.65 4.01 10.71
N ALA A 31 -6.14 2.79 10.96
CA ALA A 31 -5.68 1.90 12.03
C ALA A 31 -4.57 0.92 11.59
N CYS A 32 -4.14 1.00 10.32
CA CYS A 32 -3.11 0.12 9.76
C CYS A 32 -1.79 0.87 9.54
N LEU A 33 -0.69 0.18 9.80
CA LEU A 33 0.64 0.67 9.47
C LEU A 33 0.96 0.31 8.01
N LEU A 34 1.25 1.32 7.19
CA LEU A 34 1.62 1.15 5.80
C LEU A 34 3.12 1.33 5.62
N ARG A 35 3.75 0.44 4.85
CA ARG A 35 5.14 0.56 4.42
C ARG A 35 5.25 0.26 2.94
N LEU A 36 6.09 1.03 2.27
CA LEU A 36 6.59 0.71 0.93
C LEU A 36 7.99 0.15 1.11
N ASP A 37 8.24 -1.01 0.53
CA ASP A 37 9.57 -1.61 0.49
C ASP A 37 10.26 -1.29 -0.85
N GLU A 38 11.60 -1.41 -0.88
CA GLU A 38 12.46 -1.14 -2.04
C GLU A 38 12.08 -1.98 -3.26
N GLN A 39 11.41 -3.12 -3.03
CA GLN A 39 10.92 -4.04 -4.07
C GLN A 39 9.56 -3.63 -4.67
N GLN A 40 9.11 -2.39 -4.46
CA GLN A 40 7.79 -1.92 -4.91
C GLN A 40 6.63 -2.73 -4.31
N THR A 41 6.79 -3.17 -3.07
CA THR A 41 5.76 -3.91 -2.32
C THR A 41 5.09 -2.98 -1.32
N LEU A 42 3.76 -2.91 -1.36
CA LEU A 42 2.97 -2.30 -0.30
C LEU A 42 2.73 -3.34 0.79
N ILE A 43 3.22 -3.06 1.99
CA ILE A 43 2.98 -3.88 3.18
C ILE A 43 1.98 -3.15 4.08
N ILE A 44 0.85 -3.82 4.34
CA ILE A 44 -0.23 -3.33 5.19
C ILE A 44 -0.25 -4.17 6.46
N HIS A 45 0.18 -3.59 7.58
CA HIS A 45 0.10 -4.24 8.89
C HIS A 45 -1.19 -3.83 9.60
N CYS A 46 -2.08 -4.80 9.78
CA CYS A 46 -3.31 -4.66 10.55
C CYS A 46 -3.05 -4.98 12.02
N LEU A 47 -3.57 -4.14 12.92
CA LEU A 47 -3.48 -4.36 14.37
C LEU A 47 -4.64 -5.21 14.90
N GLU A 48 -5.74 -5.28 14.16
CA GLU A 48 -6.94 -6.03 14.53
C GLU A 48 -7.41 -6.90 13.35
N PRO A 49 -7.94 -8.10 13.61
CA PRO A 49 -8.32 -9.04 12.55
C PRO A 49 -9.47 -8.51 11.68
N GLN A 50 -10.39 -7.72 12.25
CA GLN A 50 -11.51 -7.13 11.51
C GLN A 50 -11.06 -6.24 10.33
N PHE A 51 -9.89 -5.61 10.43
CA PHE A 51 -9.34 -4.81 9.33
C PHE A 51 -8.79 -5.68 8.21
N VAL A 52 -8.25 -6.86 8.53
CA VAL A 52 -7.82 -7.85 7.53
C VAL A 52 -9.04 -8.28 6.71
N ASP A 53 -10.13 -8.66 7.36
CA ASP A 53 -11.36 -9.10 6.70
C ASP A 53 -11.93 -8.00 5.79
N GLN A 54 -11.96 -6.75 6.28
CA GLN A 54 -12.40 -5.61 5.48
C GLN A 54 -11.52 -5.38 4.24
N LEU A 55 -10.20 -5.44 4.38
CA LEU A 55 -9.28 -5.29 3.25
C LEU A 55 -9.44 -6.42 2.23
N LEU A 56 -9.57 -7.65 2.70
CA LEU A 56 -9.80 -8.82 1.83
C LEU A 56 -11.13 -8.73 1.09
N SER A 57 -12.18 -8.19 1.72
CA SER A 57 -13.47 -7.98 1.07
C SER A 57 -13.43 -6.95 -0.07
N GLN A 58 -12.43 -6.07 -0.09
CA GLN A 58 -12.24 -5.02 -1.09
C GLN A 58 -10.93 -5.21 -1.88
N ILE A 59 -10.39 -6.44 -1.93
CA ILE A 59 -9.03 -6.69 -2.38
C ILE A 59 -8.76 -6.22 -3.82
N ASP A 60 -9.72 -6.36 -4.72
CA ASP A 60 -9.56 -5.94 -6.11
C ASP A 60 -9.45 -4.41 -6.24
N GLN A 61 -10.26 -3.67 -5.47
CA GLN A 61 -10.15 -2.21 -5.42
C GLN A 61 -8.83 -1.79 -4.77
N LEU A 62 -8.43 -2.47 -3.68
CA LEU A 62 -7.19 -2.22 -2.98
C LEU A 62 -5.97 -2.41 -3.90
N ARG A 63 -5.92 -3.51 -4.65
CA ARG A 63 -4.90 -3.80 -5.67
C ARG A 63 -4.85 -2.73 -6.74
N TRP A 64 -6.01 -2.34 -7.27
CA TRP A 64 -6.11 -1.35 -8.34
C TRP A 64 -5.60 0.03 -7.89
N TYR A 65 -6.04 0.51 -6.72
CA TYR A 65 -5.56 1.78 -6.17
C TYR A 65 -4.09 1.72 -5.76
N ALA A 66 -3.61 0.60 -5.20
CA ALA A 66 -2.21 0.44 -4.84
C ALA A 66 -1.31 0.58 -6.09
N ARG A 67 -1.70 -0.06 -7.19
CA ARG A 67 -1.02 0.10 -8.49
C ARG A 67 -1.04 1.53 -9.00
N ILE A 68 -2.22 2.15 -9.11
CA ILE A 68 -2.35 3.44 -9.81
C ILE A 68 -1.82 4.61 -8.97
N VAL A 69 -1.98 4.55 -7.65
CA VAL A 69 -1.59 5.65 -6.75
C VAL A 69 -0.14 5.52 -6.31
N LEU A 70 0.28 4.31 -5.91
CA LEU A 70 1.61 4.07 -5.35
C LEU A 70 2.58 3.51 -6.37
N GLY A 71 2.11 2.91 -7.46
CA GLY A 71 2.98 2.27 -8.45
C GLY A 71 3.59 0.96 -7.96
N VAL A 72 3.01 0.34 -6.91
CA VAL A 72 3.51 -0.93 -6.37
C VAL A 72 3.13 -2.10 -7.27
N SER A 73 4.00 -3.10 -7.34
CA SER A 73 3.80 -4.36 -8.08
C SER A 73 3.18 -5.44 -7.20
N CYS A 74 3.44 -5.39 -5.89
CA CYS A 74 2.96 -6.35 -4.91
C CYS A 74 2.22 -5.68 -3.76
N LEU A 75 1.25 -6.40 -3.21
CA LEU A 75 0.52 -6.01 -2.01
C LEU A 75 0.51 -7.19 -1.04
N THR A 76 0.90 -6.90 0.19
CA THR A 76 0.93 -7.86 1.30
C THR A 76 0.13 -7.31 2.47
N ILE A 77 -0.71 -8.16 3.06
CA ILE A 77 -1.48 -7.87 4.28
C ILE A 77 -0.94 -8.76 5.41
N ASN A 78 -0.50 -8.11 6.49
CA ASN A 78 0.07 -8.75 7.65
C ASN A 78 -0.82 -8.53 8.89
N PHE A 79 -0.90 -9.53 9.75
CA PHE A 79 -1.53 -9.45 11.07
C PHE A 79 -0.61 -10.07 12.12
N VAL A 80 -0.33 -9.35 13.22
CA VAL A 80 0.57 -9.81 14.29
C VAL A 80 1.91 -10.33 13.74
N GLN A 81 2.49 -9.59 12.78
CA GLN A 81 3.76 -9.92 12.10
C GLN A 81 3.73 -11.17 11.18
N GLU A 82 2.58 -11.81 11.00
CA GLU A 82 2.38 -12.91 10.06
C GLU A 82 1.78 -12.41 8.74
N GLU A 83 2.26 -12.95 7.62
CA GLU A 83 1.68 -12.70 6.30
C GLU A 83 0.39 -13.51 6.15
N ILE A 84 -0.73 -12.81 6.04
CA ILE A 84 -2.05 -13.43 5.88
C ILE A 84 -2.42 -13.54 4.40
N TYR A 85 -1.98 -12.57 3.61
CA TYR A 85 -2.33 -12.50 2.20
C TYR A 85 -1.27 -11.75 1.41
N ARG A 86 -0.94 -12.28 0.23
CA ARG A 86 -0.03 -11.65 -0.73
C ARG A 86 -0.57 -11.80 -2.14
N THR A 87 -0.49 -10.73 -2.91
CA THR A 87 -0.96 -10.72 -4.29
C THR A 87 -0.20 -9.71 -5.13
N ALA A 88 -0.14 -9.97 -6.44
CA ALA A 88 0.29 -8.99 -7.40
C ALA A 88 -0.79 -7.94 -7.65
N THR A 89 -0.39 -6.68 -7.83
CA THR A 89 -1.29 -5.59 -8.20
C THR A 89 -1.51 -5.52 -9.72
N ASP A 90 -0.73 -6.29 -10.50
CA ASP A 90 -0.86 -6.50 -11.94
C ASP A 90 -0.88 -8.01 -12.28
N THR A 91 -0.74 -8.35 -13.57
CA THR A 91 -0.45 -9.70 -14.08
C THR A 91 1.00 -10.14 -13.87
N ALA A 92 1.85 -9.29 -13.30
CA ALA A 92 3.23 -9.64 -12.95
C ALA A 92 3.27 -10.60 -11.74
N TYR A 93 4.36 -11.35 -11.59
CA TYR A 93 4.53 -12.26 -10.46
C TYR A 93 4.90 -11.49 -9.18
N CYS A 94 4.25 -11.86 -8.09
CA CYS A 94 4.61 -11.58 -6.70
C CYS A 94 4.77 -12.90 -5.96
#